data_AF-A0A7K9I2A8-F1
#
_entry.id   AF-A0A7K9I2A8-F1
#
_cell.length_a   1.000
_cell.length_b   1.000
_cell.length_c   1.000
_cell.angle_alpha   90.00
_cell.angle_beta   90.00
_cell.angle_gamma   90.00
#
_symmetry.space_group_name_H-M   'P 1'
#
loop_
_entity.id
_entity.type
_entity.pdbx_description
1 polymer ?
#
loop_
_entity_poly.entity_id
_entity_poly.type
_entity_poly.pdbx_seq_one_letter_code
_entity_poly.pdbx_strand_id
1 'polypeptide(L)'
;MAAAFLPPPAAVTAGRGCPASPRAPAASRHSFSPPPLSPPPPRSPACGAEARALSSLAMLPRPPFPGEVRRAVAAGRSRSRPRGAGGGTVLLPSMLMFGVILASSGLLLMIEKGILAEVKPLHPAAGERGHGGGRGHGAGEEEAHGDLEYEVLQDIRNRTIRAVCGQRAMPRSVWELPVGQRRTVLRHLLVSDKYRFLYCYVPKVACSNWKRILKVLDGALESVDVKLKMDHKSDLVFLGDMKPEEISYRLKNYFKFIFVRNPMERLLSAYRNKFGEIKEYQQKYGVEIVRRYRKNGGNSAGDDVTFSEFLRYLLDEEVERMNEHWMPIYNLCQPCAVRYDFIGSYERLHADADHVLRRVHSPSFIRFPERQAWYKPVTAETLHYYLCNSQRRLIKELLPKYILDFSLFAYPLPNITSEFCRQ
;
A
#
# COMPACT_ATOMS: atom_id res chain seq x y z
N MET A 1 -53.09 -1.86 23.30
CA MET A 1 -53.86 -2.72 22.36
C MET A 1 -53.92 -2.03 21.01
N ALA A 2 -53.98 -2.80 19.91
CA ALA A 2 -53.88 -2.45 18.48
C ALA A 2 -52.47 -2.72 17.90
N ALA A 3 -52.15 -3.90 17.38
CA ALA A 3 -52.63 -4.65 16.20
C ALA A 3 -51.86 -4.29 14.91
N ALA A 4 -51.09 -5.27 14.44
CA ALA A 4 -50.29 -5.28 13.22
C ALA A 4 -51.14 -5.66 11.99
N PHE A 5 -50.76 -5.17 10.81
CA PHE A 5 -51.32 -5.58 9.51
C PHE A 5 -50.22 -6.04 8.54
N LEU A 6 -50.39 -7.26 8.04
CA LEU A 6 -49.69 -7.89 6.92
C LEU A 6 -50.44 -7.63 5.60
N PRO A 7 -49.78 -7.62 4.43
CA PRO A 7 -50.44 -7.66 3.12
C PRO A 7 -50.62 -9.09 2.53
N PRO A 8 -51.53 -9.28 1.55
CA PRO A 8 -52.11 -10.58 1.14
C PRO A 8 -51.40 -11.29 -0.05
N PRO A 9 -51.81 -12.54 -0.40
CA PRO A 9 -51.10 -13.40 -1.36
C PRO A 9 -51.59 -13.31 -2.82
N ALA A 10 -50.79 -13.94 -3.70
CA ALA A 10 -50.84 -13.96 -5.16
C ALA A 10 -52.03 -14.74 -5.77
N ALA A 11 -52.43 -14.34 -6.98
CA ALA A 11 -53.42 -15.02 -7.82
C ALA A 11 -52.76 -15.62 -9.08
N VAL A 12 -53.21 -16.83 -9.42
CA VAL A 12 -52.86 -17.66 -10.58
C VAL A 12 -53.90 -17.46 -11.69
N THR A 13 -53.49 -17.35 -12.95
CA THR A 13 -54.34 -17.71 -14.11
C THR A 13 -53.49 -18.34 -15.23
N ALA A 14 -54.09 -19.31 -15.94
CA ALA A 14 -53.46 -20.23 -16.87
C ALA A 14 -53.75 -19.90 -18.34
N GLY A 15 -52.73 -20.11 -19.20
CA GLY A 15 -52.75 -20.80 -20.50
C GLY A 15 -53.66 -20.34 -21.66
N ARG A 16 -53.05 -20.11 -22.84
CA ARG A 16 -53.55 -20.54 -24.17
C ARG A 16 -52.51 -20.36 -25.30
N GLY A 17 -52.08 -21.48 -25.87
CA GLY A 17 -51.98 -21.80 -27.32
C GLY A 17 -51.16 -20.96 -28.31
N CYS A 18 -50.16 -21.58 -28.94
CA CYS A 18 -49.46 -21.15 -30.17
C CYS A 18 -50.31 -21.28 -31.45
N PRO A 19 -49.93 -20.56 -32.52
CA PRO A 19 -49.89 -21.16 -33.86
C PRO A 19 -48.55 -20.95 -34.60
N ALA A 20 -48.39 -21.71 -35.68
CA ALA A 20 -47.16 -22.12 -36.35
C ALA A 20 -46.59 -21.17 -37.42
N SER A 21 -45.33 -21.45 -37.80
CA SER A 21 -44.47 -20.83 -38.81
C SER A 21 -44.98 -20.84 -40.27
N PRO A 22 -44.38 -20.02 -41.15
CA PRO A 22 -44.26 -20.29 -42.58
C PRO A 22 -42.83 -20.74 -43.01
N ARG A 23 -42.77 -21.61 -44.04
CA ARG A 23 -41.60 -21.96 -44.90
C ARG A 23 -41.39 -20.84 -45.94
N ALA A 24 -40.20 -20.57 -46.52
CA ALA A 24 -39.32 -21.32 -47.44
C ALA A 24 -38.10 -20.40 -47.82
N PRO A 25 -37.17 -20.65 -48.78
CA PRO A 25 -36.91 -21.81 -49.67
C PRO A 25 -35.41 -22.27 -49.72
N ALA A 26 -35.03 -23.06 -50.74
CA ALA A 26 -33.89 -23.98 -50.85
C ALA A 26 -32.71 -23.55 -51.78
N ALA A 27 -31.64 -24.37 -51.74
CA ALA A 27 -30.42 -24.49 -52.60
C ALA A 27 -29.24 -23.54 -52.26
N SER A 28 -27.95 -23.90 -52.29
CA SER A 28 -27.20 -24.93 -53.06
C SER A 28 -25.94 -25.43 -52.32
N ARG A 29 -25.49 -26.65 -52.67
CA ARG A 29 -24.29 -27.34 -52.16
C ARG A 29 -22.99 -26.76 -52.75
N HIS A 30 -21.99 -26.51 -51.90
CA HIS A 30 -20.57 -26.58 -52.28
C HIS A 30 -19.76 -27.26 -51.18
N SER A 31 -18.97 -28.24 -51.59
CA SER A 31 -18.11 -29.12 -50.81
C SER A 31 -16.72 -28.50 -50.61
N PHE A 32 -16.24 -28.43 -49.37
CA PHE A 32 -14.80 -28.37 -49.05
C PHE A 32 -14.54 -29.08 -47.71
N SER A 33 -13.62 -30.05 -47.72
CA SER A 33 -13.23 -30.91 -46.61
C SER A 33 -12.27 -30.20 -45.63
N PRO A 34 -12.38 -30.43 -44.31
CA PRO A 34 -11.38 -29.99 -43.32
C PRO A 34 -10.23 -31.00 -43.12
N PRO A 35 -9.02 -30.56 -42.69
CA PRO A 35 -7.85 -31.41 -42.47
C PRO A 35 -7.90 -32.21 -41.15
N PRO A 36 -7.11 -33.28 -40.99
CA PRO A 36 -7.20 -34.21 -39.86
C PRO A 36 -6.58 -33.68 -38.56
N LEU A 37 -7.25 -33.99 -37.45
CA LEU A 37 -6.86 -33.70 -36.07
C LEU A 37 -5.79 -34.68 -35.55
N SER A 38 -4.83 -34.15 -34.80
CA SER A 38 -3.76 -34.89 -34.13
C SER A 38 -4.26 -35.69 -32.90
N PRO A 39 -3.63 -36.83 -32.54
CA PRO A 39 -4.09 -37.68 -31.45
C PRO A 39 -3.70 -37.17 -30.05
N PRO A 40 -4.48 -37.49 -29.00
CA PRO A 40 -4.22 -37.08 -27.62
C PRO A 40 -3.11 -37.93 -26.94
N PRO A 41 -2.44 -37.39 -25.91
CA PRO A 41 -1.40 -38.11 -25.17
C PRO A 41 -1.95 -39.18 -24.20
N PRO A 42 -1.14 -40.20 -23.82
CA PRO A 42 -1.62 -41.38 -23.11
C PRO A 42 -1.86 -41.14 -21.61
N ARG A 43 -2.87 -41.84 -21.08
CA ARG A 43 -3.19 -41.96 -19.64
C ARG A 43 -2.43 -43.12 -19.01
N SER A 44 -2.04 -42.97 -17.74
CA SER A 44 -1.63 -44.04 -16.82
C SER A 44 -1.94 -43.58 -15.37
N PRO A 45 -2.07 -44.49 -14.39
CA PRO A 45 -3.35 -45.04 -13.97
C PRO A 45 -3.81 -44.54 -12.59
N ALA A 46 -5.09 -44.82 -12.31
CA ALA A 46 -5.75 -44.60 -11.05
C ALA A 46 -5.20 -45.49 -9.92
N CYS A 47 -5.21 -44.97 -8.69
CA CYS A 47 -5.23 -45.78 -7.49
C CYS A 47 -6.35 -45.27 -6.58
N GLY A 48 -7.32 -46.14 -6.28
CA GLY A 48 -8.45 -45.86 -5.42
C GLY A 48 -8.16 -46.18 -3.96
N ALA A 49 -8.80 -45.38 -3.11
CA ALA A 49 -9.36 -45.64 -1.78
C ALA A 49 -8.70 -46.67 -0.84
N GLU A 50 -8.37 -46.21 0.37
CA GLU A 50 -8.83 -46.89 1.59
C GLU A 50 -8.94 -45.92 2.77
N ALA A 51 -10.00 -46.09 3.56
CA ALA A 51 -10.29 -45.37 4.78
C ALA A 51 -10.53 -46.39 5.90
N ARG A 52 -9.81 -46.29 7.02
CA ARG A 52 -10.30 -46.30 8.41
C ARG A 52 -9.19 -46.51 9.46
N ALA A 53 -9.22 -45.62 10.46
CA ALA A 53 -9.07 -45.81 11.91
C ALA A 53 -7.83 -46.54 12.49
N LEU A 54 -7.07 -45.85 13.37
CA LEU A 54 -7.12 -46.00 14.84
C LEU A 54 -6.01 -45.20 15.57
N SER A 55 -6.46 -44.40 16.56
CA SER A 55 -5.91 -44.12 17.89
C SER A 55 -4.42 -44.27 18.25
N SER A 56 -3.90 -43.16 18.80
CA SER A 56 -3.28 -43.00 20.14
C SER A 56 -1.74 -43.08 20.32
N LEU A 57 -1.29 -42.24 21.28
CA LEU A 57 0.03 -42.10 21.92
C LEU A 57 1.17 -41.48 21.09
N ALA A 58 2.03 -40.58 21.59
CA ALA A 58 2.25 -40.06 22.94
C ALA A 58 2.96 -38.69 22.85
N MET A 59 2.64 -37.81 23.80
CA MET A 59 3.47 -36.66 24.17
C MET A 59 4.77 -37.13 24.83
N LEU A 60 5.87 -36.43 24.54
CA LEU A 60 7.09 -36.47 25.36
C LEU A 60 7.57 -35.03 25.69
N PRO A 61 8.26 -34.85 26.84
CA PRO A 61 8.05 -33.71 27.71
C PRO A 61 9.23 -32.71 27.74
N ARG A 62 8.92 -31.53 28.31
CA ARG A 62 9.87 -30.47 28.68
C ARG A 62 10.76 -30.89 29.86
N PRO A 63 12.04 -30.46 29.92
CA PRO A 63 12.86 -30.63 31.11
C PRO A 63 12.64 -29.49 32.13
N PRO A 64 12.95 -29.72 33.43
CA PRO A 64 12.49 -28.91 34.55
C PRO A 64 13.45 -27.80 34.97
N PHE A 65 12.89 -26.79 35.63
CA PHE A 65 13.56 -25.83 36.50
C PHE A 65 14.00 -26.48 37.83
N PRO A 66 15.08 -26.00 38.45
CA PRO A 66 15.23 -26.09 39.91
C PRO A 66 15.11 -24.71 40.56
N GLY A 67 14.42 -24.69 41.71
CA GLY A 67 14.16 -23.53 42.56
C GLY A 67 15.28 -23.13 43.51
N GLU A 68 15.00 -22.03 44.20
CA GLU A 68 15.80 -21.27 45.17
C GLU A 68 16.31 -22.08 46.38
N VAL A 69 17.50 -21.73 46.92
CA VAL A 69 17.72 -21.46 48.38
C VAL A 69 18.93 -20.51 48.59
N ARG A 70 18.63 -19.37 49.25
CA ARG A 70 19.37 -18.50 50.21
C ARG A 70 20.93 -18.44 50.31
N ARG A 71 21.39 -17.17 50.24
CA ARG A 71 22.45 -16.43 50.98
C ARG A 71 23.37 -17.17 51.98
N ALA A 72 24.68 -16.96 51.81
CA ALA A 72 25.64 -16.71 52.90
C ALA A 72 26.76 -15.74 52.44
N VAL A 73 27.25 -14.94 53.39
CA VAL A 73 28.21 -13.83 53.27
C VAL A 73 29.60 -14.26 53.79
N ALA A 74 30.65 -13.52 53.39
CA ALA A 74 32.02 -13.37 53.95
C ALA A 74 33.11 -13.95 53.04
N ALA A 75 33.98 -13.15 52.40
CA ALA A 75 35.11 -12.36 52.92
C ALA A 75 36.46 -13.11 52.77
N GLY A 76 37.50 -12.43 52.25
CA GLY A 76 38.89 -12.78 52.53
C GLY A 76 39.83 -13.05 51.34
N ARG A 77 40.51 -11.97 50.89
CA ARG A 77 41.90 -11.86 50.37
C ARG A 77 42.65 -13.14 49.92
N SER A 78 43.28 -13.10 48.73
CA SER A 78 44.73 -12.84 48.58
C SER A 78 45.17 -12.78 47.11
N ARG A 79 46.30 -12.11 46.89
CA ARG A 79 46.91 -11.75 45.60
C ARG A 79 47.69 -12.92 44.99
N SER A 80 47.60 -13.08 43.68
CA SER A 80 48.75 -13.43 42.84
C SER A 80 48.52 -13.02 41.38
N ARG A 81 49.49 -12.32 40.80
CA ARG A 81 49.66 -12.06 39.35
C ARG A 81 50.94 -12.83 38.97
N PRO A 82 51.02 -13.42 37.77
CA PRO A 82 51.72 -12.67 36.72
C PRO A 82 51.13 -12.79 35.30
N ARG A 83 51.55 -11.79 34.53
CA ARG A 83 51.49 -11.48 33.09
C ARG A 83 51.23 -12.61 32.07
N GLY A 84 50.43 -12.27 31.05
CA GLY A 84 50.54 -12.84 29.70
C GLY A 84 49.33 -12.64 28.78
N ALA A 85 49.37 -11.62 27.92
CA ALA A 85 48.74 -11.46 26.59
C ALA A 85 47.21 -11.63 26.39
N GLY A 86 46.60 -10.66 25.67
CA GLY A 86 45.39 -10.89 24.87
C GLY A 86 44.12 -10.14 25.29
N GLY A 87 44.14 -8.80 25.34
CA GLY A 87 42.93 -8.00 25.54
C GLY A 87 42.12 -7.83 24.26
N GLY A 88 41.24 -8.80 23.95
CA GLY A 88 40.10 -8.59 23.05
C GLY A 88 38.92 -8.06 23.87
N THR A 89 38.66 -6.75 23.81
CA THR A 89 37.50 -6.16 24.48
C THR A 89 36.26 -6.40 23.63
N VAL A 90 35.38 -7.26 24.12
CA VAL A 90 34.00 -7.40 23.64
C VAL A 90 33.28 -6.07 23.88
N LEU A 91 32.99 -5.35 22.80
CA LEU A 91 32.16 -4.14 22.83
C LEU A 91 30.70 -4.53 23.10
N LEU A 92 30.18 -4.13 24.27
CA LEU A 92 28.76 -4.19 24.61
C LEU A 92 27.91 -3.30 23.66
N PRO A 93 26.61 -3.61 23.43
CA PRO A 93 25.79 -3.03 22.36
C PRO A 93 25.31 -1.59 22.59
N SER A 94 26.06 -0.78 23.34
CA SER A 94 25.70 0.61 23.67
C SER A 94 26.32 1.64 22.70
N MET A 95 27.36 1.27 21.95
CA MET A 95 28.05 2.15 21.00
C MET A 95 27.34 2.27 19.63
N LEU A 96 26.38 1.38 19.32
CA LEU A 96 25.57 1.47 18.10
C LEU A 96 24.45 2.52 18.18
N MET A 97 24.13 3.03 19.37
CA MET A 97 23.18 4.15 19.54
C MET A 97 23.84 5.53 19.34
N PHE A 98 25.17 5.63 19.43
CA PHE A 98 25.89 6.87 19.12
C PHE A 98 26.22 7.02 17.63
N GLY A 99 26.26 5.93 16.87
CA GLY A 99 26.39 5.97 15.40
C GLY A 99 25.12 6.46 14.67
N VAL A 100 23.96 6.44 15.34
CA VAL A 100 22.69 6.93 14.79
C VAL A 100 22.51 8.44 15.00
N ILE A 101 23.25 9.05 15.94
CA ILE A 101 23.20 10.49 16.21
C ILE A 101 24.03 11.31 15.19
N LEU A 102 25.00 10.69 14.51
CA LEU A 102 25.78 11.36 13.46
C LEU A 102 25.12 11.32 12.07
N ALA A 103 24.06 10.53 11.87
CA ALA A 103 23.21 10.62 10.68
C ALA A 103 22.09 11.66 10.84
N SER A 104 21.85 12.15 12.06
CA SER A 104 20.87 13.19 12.36
C SER A 104 21.37 14.59 12.04
N SER A 105 22.69 14.80 12.03
CA SER A 105 23.29 16.12 11.77
C SER A 105 23.20 16.55 10.32
N GLY A 106 23.06 15.63 9.35
CA GLY A 106 22.77 16.02 7.95
C GLY A 106 21.37 16.63 7.80
N LEU A 107 20.38 16.02 8.47
CA LEU A 107 19.00 16.53 8.48
C LEU A 107 18.87 17.79 9.34
N LEU A 108 19.57 17.86 10.48
CA LEU A 108 19.64 19.07 11.30
C LEU A 108 20.32 20.22 10.54
N LEU A 109 21.41 19.97 9.82
CA LEU A 109 22.10 20.97 8.99
C LEU A 109 21.25 21.41 7.79
N MET A 110 20.40 20.53 7.23
CA MET A 110 19.43 20.93 6.19
C MET A 110 18.33 21.85 6.74
N ILE A 111 17.97 21.69 8.01
CA ILE A 111 17.02 22.57 8.71
C ILE A 111 17.70 23.88 9.15
N GLU A 112 18.93 23.81 9.65
CA GLU A 112 19.71 24.94 10.18
C GLU A 112 20.28 25.84 9.08
N LYS A 113 20.62 25.29 7.90
CA LYS A 113 21.08 26.06 6.73
C LYS A 113 19.97 26.61 5.85
N GLY A 114 18.69 26.47 6.23
CA GLY A 114 17.59 27.13 5.53
C GLY A 114 17.44 26.72 4.05
N ILE A 115 17.95 25.55 3.63
CA ILE A 115 17.83 25.08 2.24
C ILE A 115 16.36 24.73 1.90
N LEU A 116 15.50 24.60 2.91
CA LEU A 116 14.05 24.50 2.76
C LEU A 116 13.30 25.85 2.91
N ALA A 117 14.00 26.96 3.17
CA ALA A 117 13.40 28.26 3.42
C ALA A 117 13.46 29.24 2.23
N GLU A 118 14.14 28.90 1.14
CA GLU A 118 14.17 29.73 -0.08
C GLU A 118 13.20 29.29 -1.19
N VAL A 119 12.24 28.41 -0.90
CA VAL A 119 11.08 28.23 -1.77
C VAL A 119 9.92 29.00 -1.16
N LYS A 120 9.82 30.28 -1.56
CA LYS A 120 8.62 31.08 -1.35
C LYS A 120 7.44 30.29 -1.98
N PRO A 121 6.41 29.91 -1.20
CA PRO A 121 5.24 29.28 -1.80
C PRO A 121 4.58 30.27 -2.74
N LEU A 122 4.63 30.02 -4.04
CA LEU A 122 3.74 30.67 -4.98
C LEU A 122 2.37 30.01 -4.79
N HIS A 123 1.60 30.52 -3.84
CA HIS A 123 0.16 30.26 -3.78
C HIS A 123 -0.56 31.50 -4.29
N PRO A 124 -1.38 31.40 -5.36
CA PRO A 124 -2.39 32.42 -5.60
C PRO A 124 -3.41 32.36 -4.45
N ALA A 125 -3.71 33.53 -3.90
CA ALA A 125 -4.70 33.69 -2.85
C ALA A 125 -6.06 33.16 -3.35
N ALA A 126 -6.71 32.33 -2.53
CA ALA A 126 -8.10 31.94 -2.76
C ALA A 126 -8.98 33.20 -2.63
N GLY A 127 -9.30 33.81 -3.77
CA GLY A 127 -10.21 34.95 -3.84
C GLY A 127 -11.63 34.54 -3.50
N GLU A 128 -12.25 35.30 -2.62
CA GLU A 128 -13.68 35.29 -2.31
C GLU A 128 -14.50 35.34 -3.60
N ARG A 129 -15.32 34.31 -3.85
CA ARG A 129 -16.27 34.30 -4.98
C ARG A 129 -17.49 35.15 -4.63
N GLY A 130 -17.44 36.41 -5.03
CA GLY A 130 -18.64 37.23 -5.24
C GLY A 130 -19.48 36.70 -6.39
N HIS A 131 -20.80 36.64 -6.18
CA HIS A 131 -21.81 36.29 -7.17
C HIS A 131 -21.82 37.28 -8.35
N GLY A 132 -21.69 36.80 -9.59
CA GLY A 132 -21.91 37.59 -10.80
C GLY A 132 -21.76 36.72 -12.06
N GLY A 133 -22.85 36.51 -12.80
CA GLY A 133 -22.90 35.61 -13.95
C GLY A 133 -22.18 36.11 -15.20
N GLY A 134 -21.68 35.17 -16.01
CA GLY A 134 -21.08 35.42 -17.33
C GLY A 134 -20.60 34.14 -17.99
N ARG A 135 -20.84 34.00 -19.30
CA ARG A 135 -20.77 32.77 -20.12
C ARG A 135 -19.34 32.35 -20.51
N GLY A 136 -19.06 31.05 -20.46
CA GLY A 136 -18.50 30.29 -21.60
C GLY A 136 -17.06 30.52 -22.09
N HIS A 137 -16.12 30.98 -21.27
CA HIS A 137 -14.68 31.07 -21.62
C HIS A 137 -13.71 30.42 -20.61
N GLY A 138 -14.19 29.71 -19.58
CA GLY A 138 -13.33 29.24 -18.47
C GLY A 138 -12.65 27.88 -18.64
N ALA A 139 -13.08 27.02 -19.57
CA ALA A 139 -12.58 25.63 -19.62
C ALA A 139 -11.13 25.51 -20.12
N GLY A 140 -10.75 26.32 -21.12
CA GLY A 140 -9.39 26.26 -21.69
C GLY A 140 -8.31 26.90 -20.81
N GLU A 141 -8.66 27.89 -19.99
CA GLU A 141 -7.72 28.51 -19.04
C GLU A 141 -7.51 27.66 -17.78
N GLU A 142 -8.57 27.02 -17.27
CA GLU A 142 -8.45 26.07 -16.15
C GLU A 142 -7.64 24.81 -16.53
N GLU A 143 -7.82 24.30 -17.75
CA GLU A 143 -7.06 23.15 -18.26
C GLU A 143 -5.58 23.50 -18.47
N ALA A 144 -5.29 24.66 -19.07
CA ALA A 144 -3.92 25.15 -19.25
C ALA A 144 -3.20 25.44 -17.91
N HIS A 145 -3.91 26.01 -16.92
CA HIS A 145 -3.35 26.23 -15.58
C HIS A 145 -3.08 24.90 -14.86
N GLY A 146 -3.99 23.92 -14.98
CA GLY A 146 -3.82 22.58 -14.41
C GLY A 146 -2.64 21.81 -15.02
N ASP A 147 -2.38 22.01 -16.31
CA ASP A 147 -1.21 21.42 -16.99
C ASP A 147 0.10 22.07 -16.53
N LEU A 148 0.15 23.39 -16.38
CA LEU A 148 1.34 24.09 -15.86
C LEU A 148 1.66 23.67 -14.41
N GLU A 149 0.66 23.61 -13.53
CA GLU A 149 0.85 23.17 -12.15
C GLU A 149 1.37 21.73 -12.08
N TYR A 150 0.88 20.86 -12.97
CA TYR A 150 1.36 19.49 -13.08
C TYR A 150 2.81 19.41 -13.55
N GLU A 151 3.21 20.17 -14.57
CA GLU A 151 4.58 20.22 -15.06
C GLU A 151 5.54 20.68 -13.96
N VAL A 152 5.16 21.73 -13.22
CA VAL A 152 5.92 22.22 -12.06
C VAL A 152 6.04 21.13 -11.00
N LEU A 153 4.95 20.45 -10.65
CA LEU A 153 4.97 19.35 -9.68
C LEU A 153 5.92 18.21 -10.11
N GLN A 154 5.89 17.82 -11.38
CA GLN A 154 6.76 16.78 -11.92
C GLN A 154 8.24 17.22 -11.91
N ASP A 155 8.53 18.47 -12.23
CA ASP A 155 9.89 19.01 -12.15
C ASP A 155 10.41 19.04 -10.70
N ILE A 156 9.59 19.49 -9.74
CA ILE A 156 9.95 19.46 -8.30
C ILE A 156 10.26 18.03 -7.86
N ARG A 157 9.40 17.05 -8.19
CA ARG A 157 9.63 15.63 -7.87
C ARG A 157 10.93 15.13 -8.49
N ASN A 158 11.13 15.38 -9.77
CA ASN A 158 12.33 14.93 -10.50
C ASN A 158 13.61 15.51 -9.90
N ARG A 159 13.64 16.82 -9.60
CA ARG A 159 14.78 17.47 -8.95
C ARG A 159 15.04 16.90 -7.56
N THR A 160 13.98 16.74 -6.76
CA THR A 160 14.10 16.23 -5.38
C THR A 160 14.57 14.77 -5.36
N ILE A 161 14.03 13.91 -6.21
CA ILE A 161 14.47 12.51 -6.34
C ILE A 161 15.94 12.46 -6.76
N ARG A 162 16.36 13.24 -7.77
CA ARG A 162 17.76 13.28 -8.19
C ARG A 162 18.68 13.75 -7.05
N ALA A 163 18.28 14.79 -6.33
CA ALA A 163 19.08 15.35 -5.24
C ALA A 163 19.21 14.36 -4.07
N VAL A 164 18.10 13.77 -3.63
CA VAL A 164 18.09 12.81 -2.51
C VAL A 164 18.78 11.51 -2.91
N CYS A 165 18.35 10.87 -4.01
CA CYS A 165 18.91 9.59 -4.45
C CYS A 165 20.34 9.68 -5.00
N GLY A 166 20.82 10.89 -5.33
CA GLY A 166 22.21 11.15 -5.71
C GLY A 166 23.19 11.11 -4.53
N GLN A 167 22.71 11.17 -3.29
CA GLN A 167 23.55 11.11 -2.09
C GLN A 167 24.25 9.76 -1.96
N ARG A 168 25.51 9.76 -1.51
CA ARG A 168 26.34 8.56 -1.40
C ARG A 168 25.76 7.48 -0.48
N ALA A 169 24.97 7.88 0.52
CA ALA A 169 24.35 6.96 1.46
C ALA A 169 23.10 6.25 0.90
N MET A 170 22.56 6.70 -0.25
CA MET A 170 21.33 6.15 -0.81
C MET A 170 21.61 4.94 -1.71
N PRO A 171 20.77 3.90 -1.65
CA PRO A 171 20.92 2.71 -2.49
C PRO A 171 20.66 3.07 -3.95
N ARG A 172 21.48 2.53 -4.86
CA ARG A 172 21.36 2.73 -6.32
C ARG A 172 20.74 1.53 -7.03
N SER A 173 20.63 0.41 -6.33
CA SER A 173 20.04 -0.82 -6.84
C SER A 173 19.33 -1.57 -5.72
N VAL A 174 18.35 -2.40 -6.08
CA VAL A 174 17.65 -3.27 -5.11
C VAL A 174 18.57 -4.26 -4.41
N TRP A 175 19.76 -4.51 -4.98
CA TRP A 175 20.76 -5.44 -4.45
C TRP A 175 21.61 -4.82 -3.33
N GLU A 176 21.69 -3.49 -3.27
CA GLU A 176 22.34 -2.75 -2.17
C GLU A 176 21.44 -2.64 -0.92
N LEU A 177 20.15 -2.94 -1.07
CA LEU A 177 19.21 -2.89 0.05
C LEU A 177 19.45 -4.04 1.04
N PRO A 178 19.27 -3.79 2.36
CA PRO A 178 19.16 -4.85 3.35
C PRO A 178 18.12 -5.89 2.94
N VAL A 179 18.35 -7.17 3.30
CA VAL A 179 17.50 -8.31 2.88
C VAL A 179 16.02 -8.06 3.13
N GLY A 180 15.67 -7.50 4.30
CA GLY A 180 14.29 -7.17 4.64
C GLY A 180 13.67 -6.13 3.70
N GLN A 181 14.38 -5.02 3.46
CA GLN A 181 13.91 -3.93 2.58
C GLN A 181 13.83 -4.40 1.12
N ARG A 182 14.83 -5.15 0.63
CA ARG A 182 14.80 -5.79 -0.70
C ARG A 182 13.59 -6.71 -0.85
N ARG A 183 13.31 -7.56 0.16
CA ARG A 183 12.14 -8.44 0.14
C ARG A 183 10.84 -7.65 0.09
N THR A 184 10.74 -6.55 0.83
CA THR A 184 9.57 -5.67 0.81
C THR A 184 9.36 -5.09 -0.59
N VAL A 185 10.35 -4.42 -1.17
CA VAL A 185 10.17 -3.79 -2.50
C VAL A 185 9.83 -4.80 -3.59
N LEU A 186 10.51 -5.95 -3.64
CA LEU A 186 10.26 -6.96 -4.66
C LEU A 186 8.85 -7.58 -4.55
N ARG A 187 8.29 -7.65 -3.34
CA ARG A 187 6.90 -8.10 -3.13
C ARG A 187 5.86 -7.03 -3.43
N HIS A 188 6.27 -5.78 -3.61
CA HIS A 188 5.40 -4.68 -4.00
C HIS A 188 5.43 -4.39 -5.51
N LEU A 189 6.39 -4.95 -6.25
CA LEU A 189 6.49 -4.81 -7.70
C LEU A 189 5.69 -5.91 -8.40
N LEU A 190 4.59 -5.53 -9.03
CA LEU A 190 3.79 -6.38 -9.91
C LEU A 190 4.35 -6.35 -11.33
N VAL A 191 4.32 -7.50 -11.99
CA VAL A 191 4.90 -7.68 -13.33
C VAL A 191 3.81 -7.93 -14.35
N SER A 192 3.89 -7.24 -15.48
CA SER A 192 3.22 -7.66 -16.72
C SER A 192 4.26 -7.85 -17.82
N ASP A 193 4.57 -9.11 -18.14
CA ASP A 193 5.52 -9.44 -19.20
C ASP A 193 4.95 -9.11 -20.59
N LYS A 194 3.65 -9.36 -20.79
CA LYS A 194 2.94 -9.08 -22.04
C LYS A 194 2.99 -7.61 -22.43
N TYR A 195 2.83 -6.71 -21.46
CA TYR A 195 2.84 -5.26 -21.68
C TYR A 195 4.16 -4.59 -21.23
N ARG A 196 5.14 -5.40 -20.80
CA ARG A 196 6.49 -4.99 -20.41
C ARG A 196 6.54 -3.84 -19.39
N PHE A 197 5.74 -3.93 -18.34
CA PHE A 197 5.77 -2.94 -17.26
C PHE A 197 5.91 -3.57 -15.86
N LEU A 198 6.38 -2.75 -14.93
CA LEU A 198 6.42 -3.00 -13.50
C LEU A 198 5.60 -1.93 -12.77
N TYR A 199 4.70 -2.36 -11.89
CA TYR A 199 3.90 -1.46 -11.07
C TYR A 199 4.23 -1.68 -9.59
N CYS A 200 4.80 -0.66 -8.91
CA CYS A 200 4.92 -0.73 -7.46
C CYS A 200 3.60 -0.35 -6.81
N TYR A 201 2.90 -1.34 -6.24
CA TYR A 201 1.60 -1.08 -5.64
C TYR A 201 1.76 -0.48 -4.24
N VAL A 202 1.08 0.64 -4.02
CA VAL A 202 1.01 1.32 -2.72
C VAL A 202 -0.42 1.22 -2.19
N PRO A 203 -0.65 0.59 -1.02
CA PRO A 203 -1.98 0.54 -0.44
C PRO A 203 -2.56 1.94 -0.19
N LYS A 204 -3.88 2.04 -0.39
CA LYS A 204 -4.68 3.28 -0.24
C LYS A 204 -4.41 4.37 -1.30
N VAL A 205 -3.72 3.99 -2.38
CA VAL A 205 -3.49 4.80 -3.58
C VAL A 205 -4.13 4.12 -4.80
N ALA A 206 -5.38 3.71 -4.66
CA ALA A 206 -6.15 2.97 -5.68
C ALA A 206 -5.48 1.69 -6.23
N CYS A 207 -4.59 1.06 -5.47
CA CYS A 207 -3.91 -0.16 -5.89
C CYS A 207 -4.84 -1.33 -6.22
N SER A 208 -6.05 -1.36 -5.63
CA SER A 208 -7.07 -2.34 -5.98
C SER A 208 -7.54 -2.20 -7.44
N ASN A 209 -7.69 -0.97 -7.94
CA ASN A 209 -8.08 -0.69 -9.32
C ASN A 209 -6.97 -1.10 -10.30
N TRP A 210 -5.71 -0.76 -9.99
CA TRP A 210 -4.57 -1.21 -10.80
C TRP A 210 -4.45 -2.73 -10.86
N LYS A 211 -4.66 -3.44 -9.73
CA LYS A 211 -4.69 -4.91 -9.72
C LYS A 211 -5.82 -5.49 -10.59
N ARG A 212 -6.99 -4.83 -10.67
CA ARG A 212 -8.05 -5.23 -11.62
C ARG A 212 -7.59 -5.07 -13.06
N ILE A 213 -6.97 -3.93 -13.39
CA ILE A 213 -6.41 -3.69 -14.72
C ILE A 213 -5.43 -4.80 -15.10
N LEU A 214 -4.49 -5.16 -14.22
CA LEU A 214 -3.55 -6.26 -14.49
C LEU A 214 -4.27 -7.58 -14.76
N LYS A 215 -5.25 -7.95 -13.92
CA LYS A 215 -6.03 -9.18 -14.13
C LYS A 215 -6.80 -9.18 -15.45
N VAL A 216 -7.32 -8.03 -15.90
CA VAL A 216 -7.98 -7.92 -17.22
C VAL A 216 -6.96 -8.03 -18.36
N LEU A 217 -5.81 -7.37 -18.23
CA LEU A 217 -4.72 -7.43 -19.22
C LEU A 217 -4.20 -8.86 -19.43
N ASP A 218 -4.16 -9.65 -18.36
CA ASP A 218 -3.72 -11.05 -18.32
C ASP A 218 -4.85 -12.05 -18.66
N GLY A 219 -6.08 -11.57 -18.87
CA GLY A 219 -7.24 -12.40 -19.23
C GLY A 219 -7.87 -13.18 -18.06
N ALA A 220 -7.46 -12.89 -16.82
CA ALA A 220 -8.05 -13.47 -15.61
C ALA A 220 -9.39 -12.82 -15.22
N LEU A 221 -9.68 -11.62 -15.73
CA LEU A 221 -10.98 -10.94 -15.60
C LEU A 221 -11.47 -10.45 -16.96
N GLU A 222 -12.78 -10.53 -17.19
CA GLU A 222 -13.39 -10.07 -18.45
C GLU A 222 -13.45 -8.54 -18.55
N SER A 223 -13.64 -7.85 -17.42
CA SER A 223 -13.78 -6.40 -17.38
C SER A 223 -13.31 -5.81 -16.05
N VAL A 224 -12.88 -4.55 -16.10
CA VAL A 224 -12.51 -3.73 -14.93
C VAL A 224 -13.73 -3.39 -14.05
N ASP A 225 -14.94 -3.46 -14.61
CA ASP A 225 -16.20 -3.08 -13.96
C ASP A 225 -16.83 -4.23 -13.13
N VAL A 226 -16.20 -5.42 -13.12
CA VAL A 226 -16.69 -6.58 -12.38
C VAL A 226 -16.69 -6.29 -10.87
N LYS A 227 -17.89 -6.31 -10.26
CA LYS A 227 -18.13 -6.02 -8.84
C LYS A 227 -17.87 -7.21 -7.91
N LEU A 228 -16.72 -7.86 -8.07
CA LEU A 228 -16.30 -8.97 -7.19
C LEU A 228 -15.36 -8.46 -6.09
N LYS A 229 -15.41 -9.12 -4.93
CA LYS A 229 -14.37 -8.98 -3.89
C LYS A 229 -13.07 -9.49 -4.52
N MET A 230 -12.12 -8.59 -4.73
CA MET A 230 -10.92 -8.91 -5.49
C MET A 230 -9.88 -9.59 -4.61
N ASP A 231 -9.41 -10.76 -5.04
CA ASP A 231 -8.19 -11.35 -4.51
C ASP A 231 -6.98 -10.52 -4.94
N HIS A 232 -6.19 -10.09 -3.95
CA HIS A 232 -5.04 -9.19 -4.13
C HIS A 232 -3.72 -9.91 -4.44
N LYS A 233 -3.74 -11.24 -4.60
CA LYS A 233 -2.57 -12.11 -4.81
C LYS A 233 -2.76 -13.13 -5.93
N SER A 234 -3.92 -13.78 -6.03
CA SER A 234 -4.16 -14.75 -7.10
C SER A 234 -4.01 -14.07 -8.46
N ASP A 235 -3.48 -14.79 -9.45
CA ASP A 235 -3.40 -14.33 -10.84
C ASP A 235 -2.58 -13.03 -11.02
N LEU A 236 -1.68 -12.74 -10.08
CA LEU A 236 -0.76 -11.62 -10.13
C LEU A 236 0.66 -12.14 -9.95
N VAL A 237 1.56 -11.69 -10.83
CA VAL A 237 2.98 -12.06 -10.77
C VAL A 237 3.74 -10.97 -10.02
N PHE A 238 4.40 -11.35 -8.92
CA PHE A 238 5.27 -10.44 -8.19
C PHE A 238 6.72 -10.64 -8.63
N LEU A 239 7.47 -9.53 -8.73
CA LEU A 239 8.87 -9.56 -9.11
C LEU A 239 9.71 -10.39 -8.12
N GLY A 240 9.31 -10.40 -6.83
CA GLY A 240 9.96 -11.20 -5.79
C GLY A 240 9.83 -12.71 -5.92
N ASP A 241 8.96 -13.20 -6.81
CA ASP A 241 8.80 -14.64 -7.07
C ASP A 241 9.73 -15.15 -8.20
N MET A 242 10.52 -14.26 -8.80
CA MET A 242 11.40 -14.54 -9.95
C MET A 242 12.85 -14.76 -9.55
N LYS A 243 13.65 -15.34 -10.46
CA LYS A 243 15.10 -15.51 -10.27
C LYS A 243 15.84 -14.17 -10.34
N PRO A 244 17.02 -14.00 -9.71
CA PRO A 244 17.76 -12.74 -9.71
C PRO A 244 18.06 -12.16 -11.10
N GLU A 245 18.32 -13.01 -12.09
CA GLU A 245 18.62 -12.60 -13.47
C GLU A 245 17.36 -12.05 -14.15
N GLU A 246 16.21 -12.68 -13.91
CA GLU A 246 14.89 -12.26 -14.39
C GLU A 246 14.45 -10.93 -13.77
N ILE A 247 14.71 -10.76 -12.47
CA ILE A 247 14.49 -9.51 -11.74
C ILE A 247 15.32 -8.39 -12.37
N SER A 248 16.62 -8.62 -12.54
CA SER A 248 17.55 -7.64 -13.11
C SER A 248 17.18 -7.25 -14.54
N TYR A 249 16.77 -8.23 -15.36
CA TYR A 249 16.30 -7.99 -16.72
C TYR A 249 15.08 -7.06 -16.75
N ARG A 250 14.06 -7.31 -15.92
CA ARG A 250 12.82 -6.51 -15.92
C ARG A 250 13.04 -5.11 -15.36
N LEU A 251 13.78 -4.98 -14.24
CA LEU A 251 14.13 -3.67 -13.70
C LEU A 251 14.84 -2.78 -14.73
N LYS A 252 15.71 -3.38 -15.55
CA LYS A 252 16.42 -2.68 -16.63
C LYS A 252 15.54 -2.36 -17.83
N ASN A 253 14.68 -3.27 -18.26
CA ASN A 253 14.07 -3.22 -19.60
C ASN A 253 12.56 -2.90 -19.64
N TYR A 254 11.88 -2.85 -18.49
CA TYR A 254 10.43 -2.64 -18.42
C TYR A 254 10.10 -1.22 -18.00
N PHE A 255 8.95 -0.71 -18.43
CA PHE A 255 8.42 0.58 -17.96
C PHE A 255 7.99 0.45 -16.49
N LYS A 256 8.51 1.29 -15.60
CA LYS A 256 8.26 1.23 -14.15
C LYS A 256 7.42 2.42 -13.72
N PHE A 257 6.32 2.19 -13.03
CA PHE A 257 5.52 3.29 -12.48
C PHE A 257 5.03 3.03 -11.06
N ILE A 258 4.77 4.12 -10.34
CA ILE A 258 4.11 4.11 -9.03
C ILE A 258 3.01 5.17 -9.02
N PHE A 259 2.02 4.96 -8.15
CA PHE A 259 1.10 6.02 -7.76
C PHE A 259 1.34 6.38 -6.29
N VAL A 260 1.35 7.67 -6.01
CA VAL A 260 1.56 8.23 -4.66
C VAL A 260 0.36 9.05 -4.20
N ARG A 261 0.26 9.26 -2.88
CA ARG A 261 -0.78 10.05 -2.23
C ARG A 261 -0.18 10.81 -1.06
N ASN A 262 -0.77 11.94 -0.68
CA ASN A 262 -0.41 12.65 0.54
C ASN A 262 -0.30 11.66 1.74
N PRO A 263 0.82 11.64 2.47
CA PRO A 263 1.05 10.66 3.54
C PRO A 263 -0.03 10.68 4.64
N MET A 264 -0.51 11.86 5.06
CA MET A 264 -1.53 11.95 6.11
C MET A 264 -2.89 11.47 5.62
N GLU A 265 -3.27 11.79 4.38
CA GLU A 265 -4.50 11.23 3.80
C GLU A 265 -4.44 9.72 3.65
N ARG A 266 -3.27 9.19 3.23
CA ARG A 266 -3.04 7.76 3.09
C ARG A 266 -3.19 7.05 4.44
N LEU A 267 -2.61 7.60 5.51
CA LEU A 267 -2.75 7.08 6.87
C LEU A 267 -4.19 7.13 7.36
N LEU A 268 -4.90 8.25 7.15
CA LEU A 268 -6.29 8.37 7.56
C LEU A 268 -7.19 7.39 6.79
N SER A 269 -6.93 7.21 5.50
CA SER A 269 -7.62 6.23 4.65
C SER A 269 -7.35 4.79 5.11
N ALA A 270 -6.13 4.49 5.58
CA ALA A 270 -5.79 3.20 6.17
C ALA A 270 -6.53 2.99 7.50
N TYR A 271 -6.46 3.97 8.41
CA TYR A 271 -7.11 3.93 9.72
C TYR A 271 -8.62 3.68 9.60
N ARG A 272 -9.34 4.53 8.84
CA ARG A 272 -10.80 4.42 8.69
C ARG A 272 -11.22 3.09 8.11
N ASN A 273 -10.47 2.57 7.14
CA ASN A 273 -10.76 1.26 6.56
C ASN A 273 -10.46 0.13 7.56
N LYS A 274 -9.25 0.09 8.14
CA LYS A 274 -8.82 -1.06 8.95
C LYS A 274 -9.52 -1.15 10.30
N PHE A 275 -9.80 -0.02 10.93
CA PHE A 275 -10.44 0.00 12.25
C PHE A 275 -11.94 0.31 12.19
N GLY A 276 -12.47 0.80 11.06
CA GLY A 276 -13.90 1.02 10.88
C GLY A 276 -14.64 -0.10 10.13
N GLU A 277 -13.96 -0.89 9.28
CA GLU A 277 -14.64 -1.80 8.35
C GLU A 277 -14.11 -3.25 8.38
N ILE A 278 -12.84 -3.48 8.77
CA ILE A 278 -12.16 -4.77 8.58
C ILE A 278 -11.92 -5.48 9.92
N LYS A 279 -12.81 -6.43 10.28
CA LYS A 279 -12.77 -7.18 11.54
C LYS A 279 -11.44 -7.86 11.83
N GLU A 280 -10.79 -8.42 10.81
CA GLU A 280 -9.51 -9.11 10.98
C GLU A 280 -8.40 -8.15 11.44
N TYR A 281 -8.45 -6.88 11.02
CA TYR A 281 -7.50 -5.85 11.45
C TYR A 281 -7.84 -5.32 12.85
N GLN A 282 -9.13 -5.17 13.16
CA GLN A 282 -9.60 -4.80 14.50
C GLN A 282 -9.13 -5.83 15.53
N GLN A 283 -9.35 -7.12 15.28
CA GLN A 283 -8.93 -8.20 16.18
C GLN A 283 -7.42 -8.33 16.31
N LYS A 284 -6.68 -8.17 15.20
CA LYS A 284 -5.22 -8.34 15.21
C LYS A 284 -4.49 -7.12 15.77
N TYR A 285 -4.75 -5.94 15.21
CA TYR A 285 -4.04 -4.71 15.53
C TYR A 285 -4.80 -3.86 16.53
N GLY A 286 -6.14 -3.79 16.41
CA GLY A 286 -6.92 -2.90 17.26
C GLY A 286 -6.93 -3.32 18.72
N VAL A 287 -7.14 -4.60 18.99
CA VAL A 287 -7.04 -5.18 20.35
C VAL A 287 -5.64 -4.93 20.93
N GLU A 288 -4.59 -5.12 20.12
CA GLU A 288 -3.22 -4.86 20.55
C GLU A 288 -2.99 -3.38 20.91
N ILE A 289 -3.43 -2.46 20.05
CA ILE A 289 -3.31 -1.01 20.27
C ILE A 289 -4.02 -0.61 21.56
N VAL A 290 -5.27 -1.05 21.74
CA VAL A 290 -6.04 -0.74 22.94
C VAL A 290 -5.38 -1.30 24.19
N ARG A 291 -4.88 -2.55 24.14
CA ARG A 291 -4.14 -3.17 25.25
C ARG A 291 -2.86 -2.42 25.60
N ARG A 292 -2.13 -1.88 24.61
CA ARG A 292 -0.88 -1.13 24.82
C ARG A 292 -1.13 0.23 25.48
N TYR A 293 -2.21 0.94 25.11
CA TYR A 293 -2.37 2.36 25.47
C TYR A 293 -3.50 2.66 26.46
N ARG A 294 -4.41 1.73 26.74
CA ARG A 294 -5.48 1.90 27.74
C ARG A 294 -5.25 1.05 28.98
N LYS A 295 -5.40 1.63 30.17
CA LYS A 295 -5.24 0.93 31.45
C LYS A 295 -6.23 -0.25 31.63
N ASN A 296 -7.45 -0.14 31.11
CA ASN A 296 -8.51 -1.15 31.22
C ASN A 296 -8.93 -1.73 29.85
N GLY A 297 -8.00 -1.81 28.89
CA GLY A 297 -8.30 -2.18 27.49
C GLY A 297 -8.63 -3.65 27.21
N GLY A 298 -8.60 -4.53 28.22
CA GLY A 298 -8.62 -5.99 28.04
C GLY A 298 -9.88 -6.58 27.37
N ASN A 299 -11.00 -5.85 27.36
CA ASN A 299 -12.29 -6.32 26.82
C ASN A 299 -12.67 -5.67 25.47
N SER A 300 -11.80 -4.85 24.87
CA SER A 300 -12.10 -4.22 23.57
C SER A 300 -12.09 -5.26 22.44
N ALA A 301 -13.03 -5.13 21.50
CA ALA A 301 -13.04 -5.90 20.25
C ALA A 301 -12.05 -5.34 19.20
N GLY A 302 -11.38 -4.22 19.51
CA GLY A 302 -10.40 -3.54 18.65
C GLY A 302 -11.02 -2.67 17.55
N ASP A 303 -12.33 -2.48 17.55
CA ASP A 303 -13.09 -1.64 16.62
C ASP A 303 -13.26 -0.19 17.10
N ASP A 304 -12.83 0.10 18.33
CA ASP A 304 -12.94 1.40 18.99
C ASP A 304 -11.60 2.14 19.12
N VAL A 305 -10.59 1.75 18.36
CA VAL A 305 -9.28 2.41 18.31
C VAL A 305 -9.44 3.85 17.85
N THR A 306 -8.95 4.81 18.63
CA THR A 306 -8.94 6.22 18.22
C THR A 306 -7.81 6.52 17.24
N PHE A 307 -7.96 7.57 16.43
CA PHE A 307 -6.90 7.97 15.51
C PHE A 307 -5.60 8.34 16.24
N SER A 308 -5.69 8.98 17.41
CA SER A 308 -4.52 9.29 18.24
C SER A 308 -3.82 8.03 18.77
N GLU A 309 -4.55 6.99 19.17
CA GLU A 309 -3.93 5.71 19.55
C GLU A 309 -3.27 5.02 18.37
N PHE A 310 -3.88 5.09 17.19
CA PHE A 310 -3.27 4.60 15.96
C PHE A 310 -1.98 5.34 15.63
N LEU A 311 -1.96 6.68 15.67
CA LEU A 311 -0.73 7.45 15.43
C LEU A 311 0.37 7.12 16.47
N ARG A 312 -0.01 6.95 17.74
CA ARG A 312 0.94 6.54 18.80
C ARG A 312 1.50 5.14 18.56
N TYR A 313 0.67 4.22 18.10
CA TYR A 313 1.12 2.90 17.65
C TYR A 313 2.17 3.00 16.54
N LEU A 314 1.96 3.87 15.55
CA LEU A 314 2.95 4.07 14.49
C LEU A 314 4.26 4.69 14.97
N LEU A 315 4.23 5.52 16.03
CA LEU A 315 5.45 6.04 16.64
C LEU A 315 6.31 4.94 17.25
N ASP A 316 5.66 4.04 17.97
CA ASP A 316 6.33 2.96 18.71
C ASP A 316 6.80 1.81 17.80
N GLU A 317 6.22 1.66 16.60
CA GLU A 317 6.61 0.61 15.66
C GLU A 317 7.84 1.00 14.82
N GLU A 318 8.80 0.08 14.70
CA GLU A 318 9.89 0.19 13.74
C GLU A 318 9.36 0.11 12.30
N VAL A 319 9.88 0.96 11.41
CA VAL A 319 9.35 1.10 10.05
C VAL A 319 9.38 -0.22 9.29
N GLU A 320 10.43 -1.02 9.46
CA GLU A 320 10.61 -2.34 8.85
C GLU A 320 9.56 -3.37 9.28
N ARG A 321 8.89 -3.15 10.41
CA ARG A 321 7.86 -4.05 10.97
C ARG A 321 6.44 -3.56 10.73
N MET A 322 6.27 -2.33 10.24
CA MET A 322 4.96 -1.77 9.95
C MET A 322 4.20 -2.61 8.91
N ASN A 323 2.88 -2.64 9.03
CA ASN A 323 2.02 -3.22 8.01
C ASN A 323 2.08 -2.36 6.73
N GLU A 324 2.00 -2.99 5.56
CA GLU A 324 2.03 -2.33 4.25
C GLU A 324 0.99 -1.20 4.08
N HIS A 325 -0.13 -1.25 4.81
CA HIS A 325 -1.19 -0.25 4.72
C HIS A 325 -0.81 1.11 5.33
N TRP A 326 0.15 1.14 6.25
CA TRP A 326 0.64 2.36 6.88
C TRP A 326 2.15 2.55 6.76
N MET A 327 2.93 1.54 6.38
CA MET A 327 4.37 1.71 6.07
C MET A 327 4.59 2.86 5.06
N PRO A 328 5.61 3.72 5.21
CA PRO A 328 5.90 4.79 4.24
C PRO A 328 6.07 4.26 2.81
N ILE A 329 5.66 5.07 1.83
CA ILE A 329 5.74 4.77 0.39
C ILE A 329 7.20 4.54 -0.02
N TYR A 330 8.13 5.35 0.49
CA TYR A 330 9.56 5.18 0.30
C TYR A 330 10.02 3.77 0.71
N ASN A 331 9.57 3.27 1.85
CA ASN A 331 9.95 1.94 2.35
C ASN A 331 9.33 0.81 1.52
N LEU A 332 8.12 0.99 1.01
CA LEU A 332 7.43 0.02 0.15
C LEU A 332 8.08 -0.07 -1.25
N CYS A 333 8.45 1.07 -1.83
CA CYS A 333 8.79 1.15 -3.27
C CYS A 333 10.23 1.58 -3.58
N GLN A 334 11.00 2.05 -2.60
CA GLN A 334 12.44 2.36 -2.71
C GLN A 334 12.81 3.14 -3.99
N PRO A 335 12.30 4.36 -4.22
CA PRO A 335 12.49 5.12 -5.47
C PRO A 335 13.96 5.47 -5.80
N CYS A 336 14.89 5.31 -4.86
CA CYS A 336 16.32 5.41 -5.14
C CYS A 336 16.93 4.11 -5.69
N ALA A 337 16.45 2.96 -5.21
CA ALA A 337 16.90 1.64 -5.66
C ALA A 337 16.15 1.15 -6.91
N VAL A 338 14.94 1.67 -7.14
CA VAL A 338 14.09 1.41 -8.31
C VAL A 338 13.83 2.73 -9.02
N ARG A 339 14.45 2.92 -10.19
CA ARG A 339 14.26 4.13 -11.00
C ARG A 339 12.91 4.07 -11.71
N TYR A 340 11.90 4.74 -11.19
CA TYR A 340 10.58 4.81 -11.83
C TYR A 340 10.60 5.74 -13.05
N ASP A 341 9.96 5.29 -14.12
CA ASP A 341 9.78 6.02 -15.37
C ASP A 341 8.58 6.98 -15.29
N PHE A 342 7.62 6.71 -14.39
CA PHE A 342 6.47 7.58 -14.13
C PHE A 342 6.02 7.54 -12.66
N ILE A 343 5.69 8.70 -12.10
CA ILE A 343 5.14 8.86 -10.75
C ILE A 343 3.79 9.58 -10.87
N GLY A 344 2.72 8.80 -10.80
CA GLY A 344 1.35 9.30 -10.82
C GLY A 344 0.88 9.72 -9.43
N SER A 345 -0.12 10.61 -9.38
CA SER A 345 -0.72 11.14 -8.15
C SER A 345 -2.14 10.62 -7.97
N TYR A 346 -2.54 10.36 -6.72
CA TYR A 346 -3.92 10.01 -6.39
C TYR A 346 -4.89 11.15 -6.73
N GLU A 347 -4.42 12.38 -6.63
CA GLU A 347 -5.17 13.60 -6.89
C GLU A 347 -5.50 13.75 -8.39
N ARG A 348 -4.68 13.15 -9.28
CA ARG A 348 -4.86 13.12 -10.74
C ARG A 348 -5.06 11.70 -11.28
N LEU A 349 -5.66 10.83 -10.46
CA LEU A 349 -5.63 9.39 -10.68
C LEU A 349 -6.07 8.94 -12.07
N HIS A 350 -7.15 9.50 -12.62
CA HIS A 350 -7.65 9.14 -13.95
C HIS A 350 -6.71 9.61 -15.06
N ALA A 351 -6.34 10.89 -15.09
CA ALA A 351 -5.45 11.45 -16.11
C ALA A 351 -4.07 10.75 -16.12
N ASP A 352 -3.50 10.52 -14.93
CA ASP A 352 -2.22 9.85 -14.78
C ASP A 352 -2.32 8.34 -15.13
N ALA A 353 -3.44 7.69 -14.81
CA ALA A 353 -3.67 6.30 -15.22
C ALA A 353 -3.83 6.16 -16.74
N ASP A 354 -4.56 7.08 -17.38
CA ASP A 354 -4.73 7.09 -18.82
C ASP A 354 -3.39 7.34 -19.54
N HIS A 355 -2.53 8.20 -18.98
CA HIS A 355 -1.15 8.35 -19.47
C HIS A 355 -0.39 7.01 -19.43
N VAL A 356 -0.44 6.30 -18.31
CA VAL A 356 0.23 5.00 -18.15
C VAL A 356 -0.33 3.96 -19.13
N LEU A 357 -1.66 3.85 -19.23
CA LEU A 357 -2.34 2.89 -20.13
C LEU A 357 -1.95 3.13 -21.60
N ARG A 358 -1.93 4.40 -22.04
CA ARG A 358 -1.40 4.76 -23.36
C ARG A 358 0.08 4.39 -23.51
N ARG A 359 0.91 4.70 -22.51
CA ARG A 359 2.36 4.46 -22.53
C ARG A 359 2.74 2.98 -22.63
N VAL A 360 1.92 2.09 -22.07
CA VAL A 360 2.11 0.63 -22.14
C VAL A 360 1.36 -0.02 -23.31
N HIS A 361 0.70 0.78 -24.16
CA HIS A 361 -0.10 0.32 -25.29
C HIS A 361 -1.18 -0.70 -24.88
N SER A 362 -1.88 -0.43 -23.77
CA SER A 362 -3.01 -1.27 -23.38
C SER A 362 -4.11 -1.22 -24.45
N PRO A 363 -4.90 -2.29 -24.62
CA PRO A 363 -6.08 -2.27 -25.47
C PRO A 363 -7.00 -1.08 -25.15
N SER A 364 -7.57 -0.45 -26.18
CA SER A 364 -8.37 0.78 -26.06
C SER A 364 -9.64 0.64 -25.22
N PHE A 365 -10.16 -0.58 -25.04
CA PHE A 365 -11.31 -0.85 -24.18
C PHE A 365 -10.97 -0.84 -22.68
N ILE A 366 -9.68 -0.87 -22.33
CA ILE A 366 -9.24 -0.81 -20.94
C ILE A 366 -9.13 0.65 -20.53
N ARG A 367 -9.85 0.99 -19.45
CA ARG A 367 -9.87 2.29 -18.81
C ARG A 367 -9.63 2.13 -17.32
N PHE A 368 -9.20 3.20 -16.66
CA PHE A 368 -9.11 3.18 -15.21
C PHE A 368 -10.52 3.04 -14.59
N PRO A 369 -10.77 2.04 -13.72
CA PRO A 369 -12.11 1.82 -13.20
C PRO A 369 -12.57 2.96 -12.27
N GLU A 370 -13.85 3.28 -12.37
CA GLU A 370 -14.49 4.28 -11.52
C GLU A 370 -14.42 3.92 -10.04
N ARG A 371 -14.44 4.96 -9.19
CA ARG A 371 -14.53 4.77 -7.75
C ARG A 371 -15.84 4.08 -7.40
N GLN A 372 -15.74 3.03 -6.58
CA GLN A 372 -16.91 2.29 -6.11
C GLN A 372 -17.79 3.20 -5.22
N ALA A 373 -19.10 3.23 -5.49
CA ALA A 373 -20.04 4.16 -4.83
C ALA A 373 -20.08 4.04 -3.30
N TRP A 374 -19.81 2.85 -2.75
CA TRP A 374 -19.78 2.60 -1.30
C TRP A 374 -18.53 3.15 -0.60
N TYR A 375 -17.44 3.39 -1.34
CA TYR A 375 -16.19 3.86 -0.75
C TYR A 375 -16.26 5.37 -0.47
N LYS A 376 -16.16 5.76 0.80
CA LYS A 376 -16.14 7.18 1.21
C LYS A 376 -14.68 7.69 1.23
N PRO A 377 -14.27 8.58 0.30
CA PRO A 377 -12.91 9.08 0.28
C PRO A 377 -12.61 9.93 1.53
N VAL A 378 -11.31 10.10 1.80
CA VAL A 378 -10.84 11.18 2.68
C VAL A 378 -10.97 12.49 1.91
N THR A 379 -11.62 13.46 2.53
CA THR A 379 -11.78 14.85 2.07
C THR A 379 -10.87 15.77 2.89
N ALA A 380 -10.71 17.02 2.46
CA ALA A 380 -9.93 18.01 3.20
C ALA A 380 -10.52 18.26 4.60
N GLU A 381 -11.84 18.32 4.72
CA GLU A 381 -12.56 18.56 5.99
C GLU A 381 -12.41 17.38 6.94
N THR A 382 -12.51 16.15 6.42
CA THR A 382 -12.28 14.97 7.26
C THR A 382 -10.83 14.87 7.69
N LEU A 383 -9.87 15.17 6.81
CA LEU A 383 -8.46 15.23 7.21
C LEU A 383 -8.22 16.28 8.30
N HIS A 384 -8.75 17.49 8.12
CA HIS A 384 -8.70 18.59 9.08
C HIS A 384 -9.20 18.16 10.46
N TYR A 385 -10.42 17.61 10.51
CA TYR A 385 -11.02 17.12 11.75
C TYR A 385 -10.11 16.14 12.50
N TYR A 386 -9.58 15.12 11.81
CA TYR A 386 -8.74 14.11 12.45
C TYR A 386 -7.38 14.64 12.90
N LEU A 387 -6.74 15.50 12.10
CA LEU A 387 -5.45 16.08 12.46
C LEU A 387 -5.58 17.09 13.61
N CYS A 388 -6.59 17.96 13.57
CA CYS A 388 -6.81 19.00 14.56
C CYS A 388 -7.36 18.46 15.89
N ASN A 389 -8.09 17.35 15.88
CA ASN A 389 -8.54 16.68 17.10
C ASN A 389 -7.47 15.72 17.69
N SER A 390 -6.32 15.59 17.04
CA SER A 390 -5.20 14.78 17.55
C SER A 390 -4.16 15.64 18.28
N GLN A 391 -3.39 15.01 19.15
CA GLN A 391 -2.31 15.72 19.85
C GLN A 391 -1.25 16.19 18.86
N ARG A 392 -1.07 17.51 18.73
CA ARG A 392 -0.08 18.11 17.82
C ARG A 392 1.33 17.54 17.97
N ARG A 393 1.74 17.26 19.22
CA ARG A 393 3.04 16.64 19.53
C ARG A 393 3.21 15.30 18.83
N LEU A 394 2.17 14.47 18.85
CA LEU A 394 2.15 13.14 18.25
C LEU A 394 2.37 13.20 16.74
N ILE A 395 1.68 14.13 16.06
CA ILE A 395 1.84 14.34 14.62
C ILE A 395 3.27 14.78 14.30
N LYS A 396 3.80 15.77 15.04
CA LYS A 396 5.17 16.27 14.85
C LYS A 396 6.23 15.18 15.02
N GLU A 397 6.09 14.34 16.05
CA GLU A 397 7.00 13.20 16.28
C GLU A 397 6.89 12.13 15.21
N LEU A 398 5.76 12.04 14.50
CA LEU A 398 5.53 11.06 13.44
C LEU A 398 6.11 11.51 12.09
N LEU A 399 6.15 12.82 11.83
CA LEU A 399 6.61 13.38 10.56
C LEU A 399 7.98 12.83 10.09
N PRO A 400 9.01 12.70 10.95
CA PRO A 400 10.29 12.12 10.55
C PRO A 400 10.18 10.72 9.93
N LYS A 401 9.23 9.87 10.36
CA LYS A 401 9.04 8.54 9.77
C LYS A 401 8.53 8.57 8.33
N TYR A 402 7.85 9.65 7.92
CA TYR A 402 7.26 9.81 6.58
C TYR A 402 7.91 10.93 5.78
N ILE A 403 8.98 11.55 6.28
CA ILE A 403 9.53 12.77 5.69
C ILE A 403 9.97 12.57 4.24
N LEU A 404 10.50 11.40 3.90
CA LEU A 404 10.88 11.07 2.53
C LEU A 404 9.67 10.98 1.59
N ASP A 405 8.50 10.55 2.08
CA ASP A 405 7.29 10.54 1.26
C ASP A 405 6.83 11.97 0.95
N PHE A 406 6.90 12.87 1.93
CA PHE A 406 6.58 14.29 1.70
C PHE A 406 7.54 14.93 0.71
N SER A 407 8.84 14.77 0.93
CA SER A 407 9.86 15.40 0.11
C SER A 407 9.92 14.83 -1.31
N LEU A 408 10.08 13.51 -1.46
CA LEU A 408 10.29 12.89 -2.79
C LEU A 408 9.07 13.04 -3.70
N PHE A 409 7.88 13.10 -3.12
CA PHE A 409 6.63 13.19 -3.88
C PHE A 409 5.99 14.58 -3.85
N ALA A 410 6.72 15.58 -3.36
CA ALA A 410 6.34 16.99 -3.34
C ALA A 410 4.98 17.24 -2.67
N TYR A 411 4.72 16.56 -1.55
CA TYR A 411 3.54 16.82 -0.73
C TYR A 411 3.85 17.86 0.35
N PRO A 412 2.93 18.80 0.62
CA PRO A 412 3.08 19.74 1.71
C PRO A 412 3.01 19.01 3.06
N LEU A 413 3.79 19.49 4.03
CA LEU A 413 3.64 19.06 5.43
C LEU A 413 2.26 19.48 5.95
N PRO A 414 1.63 18.68 6.84
CA PRO A 414 0.31 19.00 7.35
C PRO A 414 0.35 20.29 8.19
N ASN A 415 -0.58 21.21 7.91
CA ASN A 415 -0.78 22.38 8.77
C ASN A 415 -1.57 21.95 10.02
N ILE A 416 -0.92 22.06 11.18
CA ILE A 416 -1.49 21.73 12.50
C ILE A 416 -1.31 22.87 13.49
N THR A 417 -1.19 24.10 12.97
CA THR A 417 -1.12 25.32 13.80
C THR A 417 -2.42 25.50 14.56
N SER A 418 -2.35 26.14 15.73
CA SER A 418 -3.56 26.42 16.51
C SER A 418 -4.51 27.37 15.80
N GLU A 419 -4.01 28.24 14.93
CA GLU A 419 -4.82 29.13 14.11
C GLU A 419 -5.59 28.33 13.06
N PHE A 420 -4.90 27.49 12.30
CA PHE A 420 -5.53 26.62 11.30
C PHE A 420 -6.60 25.74 11.93
N CYS A 421 -6.31 25.08 13.06
CA CYS A 421 -7.24 24.17 13.73
C CYS A 421 -8.40 24.83 14.50
N ARG A 422 -8.50 26.16 14.52
CA ARG A 422 -9.66 26.88 15.09
C ARG A 422 -10.70 27.27 14.05
N GLN A 423 -10.33 27.20 12.76
CA GLN A 423 -11.24 27.33 11.62
C GLN A 423 -12.03 26.03 11.47
#